data_AF-A0A2A1ZPI1-F1
#
_entry.id   AF-A0A2A1ZPI1-F1
#
_cell.length_a   1.000
_cell.length_b   1.000
_cell.length_c   1.000
_cell.angle_alpha   90.00
_cell.angle_beta   90.00
_cell.angle_gamma   90.00
#
_symmetry.space_group_name_H-M   'P 1'
#
loop_
_entity.id
_entity.type
_entity.pdbx_description
1 polymer ?
#
loop_
_entity_poly.entity_id
_entity_poly.type
_entity_poly.pdbx_seq_one_letter_code
_entity_poly.pdbx_strand_id
1 'polypeptide(L)'
;MTNKEFLIEIQGIVKTISSYTNDPFIISYSEQLATFVIEEDEHTVLLLVKKLIAWYDKNINNITNDRFVNNKQYHEYSYQTLKNYQNLHDTK
;
A
#
# COMPACT_ATOMS: atom_id res chain seq x y z
N MET A 1 -2.58 -5.63 13.59
CA MET A 1 -1.40 -5.30 12.76
C MET A 1 -0.53 -4.34 13.53
N THR A 2 0.64 -4.81 13.92
CA THR A 2 1.73 -4.02 14.49
C THR A 2 2.63 -3.49 13.39
N ASN A 3 3.50 -2.51 13.68
CA ASN A 3 4.51 -2.04 12.71
C ASN A 3 5.43 -3.16 12.23
N LYS A 4 5.75 -4.15 13.10
CA LYS A 4 6.56 -5.32 12.72
C LYS A 4 5.84 -6.24 11.75
N GLU A 5 4.56 -6.52 11.99
CA GLU A 5 3.72 -7.30 11.08
C GLU A 5 3.57 -6.56 9.74
N PHE A 6 3.36 -5.24 9.78
CA PHE A 6 3.23 -4.44 8.59
C PHE A 6 4.53 -4.39 7.77
N LEU A 7 5.69 -4.26 8.42
CA LEU A 7 7.00 -4.23 7.77
C LEU A 7 7.28 -5.49 6.93
N ILE A 8 6.82 -6.66 7.39
CA ILE A 8 6.96 -7.92 6.66
C ILE A 8 6.19 -7.87 5.33
N GLU A 9 5.01 -7.23 5.32
CA GLU A 9 4.13 -7.14 4.16
C GLU A 9 4.58 -6.05 3.15
N ILE A 10 5.18 -4.95 3.63
CA ILE A 10 5.46 -3.76 2.81
C ILE A 10 6.29 -4.07 1.57
N GLN A 11 7.30 -4.92 1.66
CA GLN A 11 8.11 -5.25 0.48
C GLN A 11 7.28 -5.88 -0.65
N GLY A 12 6.27 -6.69 -0.29
CA GLY A 12 5.33 -7.27 -1.25
C GLY A 12 4.40 -6.21 -1.84
N ILE A 13 3.93 -5.28 -1.00
CA ILE A 13 3.07 -4.15 -1.42
C ILE A 13 3.81 -3.27 -2.42
N VAL A 14 5.05 -2.85 -2.13
CA VAL A 14 5.87 -2.00 -3.01
C VAL A 14 6.04 -2.64 -4.38
N LYS A 15 6.47 -3.91 -4.41
CA LYS A 15 6.67 -4.65 -5.68
C LYS A 15 5.37 -4.79 -6.47
N THR A 16 4.25 -5.01 -5.78
CA THR A 16 2.95 -5.14 -6.42
C THR A 16 2.54 -3.83 -7.08
N ILE A 17 2.64 -2.70 -6.36
CA ILE A 17 2.29 -1.37 -6.88
C ILE A 17 3.20 -0.99 -8.04
N SER A 18 4.52 -1.10 -7.87
CA SER A 18 5.50 -0.70 -8.91
C SER A 18 5.44 -1.57 -10.17
N SER A 19 4.89 -2.79 -10.08
CA SER A 19 4.68 -3.64 -11.26
C SER A 19 3.50 -3.20 -12.14
N TYR A 20 2.58 -2.39 -11.62
CA TYR A 20 1.35 -2.00 -12.32
C TYR A 20 1.38 -0.54 -12.80
N THR A 21 1.91 0.38 -12.00
CA THR A 21 1.87 1.81 -12.31
C THR A 21 3.24 2.37 -12.63
N ASN A 22 3.28 3.34 -13.54
CA ASN A 22 4.43 4.19 -13.82
C ASN A 22 4.27 5.59 -13.19
N ASP A 23 3.25 5.81 -12.33
CA ASP A 23 3.07 7.08 -11.63
C ASP A 23 4.22 7.26 -10.61
N PRO A 24 5.11 8.25 -10.82
CA PRO A 24 6.30 8.41 -10.00
C PRO A 24 5.95 8.78 -8.55
N PHE A 25 4.82 9.44 -8.31
CA PHE A 25 4.40 9.78 -6.95
C PHE A 25 3.95 8.54 -6.19
N ILE A 26 3.19 7.66 -6.83
CA ILE A 26 2.70 6.43 -6.20
C ILE A 26 3.83 5.47 -5.91
N ILE A 27 4.77 5.32 -6.86
CA ILE A 27 6.00 4.55 -6.64
C ILE A 27 6.74 5.12 -5.43
N SER A 28 7.02 6.44 -5.43
CA SER A 28 7.74 7.09 -4.34
C SER A 28 7.05 6.96 -2.98
N TYR A 29 5.71 7.06 -2.92
CA TYR A 29 4.97 6.86 -1.68
C TYR A 29 5.12 5.43 -1.14
N SER A 30 5.08 4.43 -2.02
CA SER A 30 5.27 3.04 -1.62
C SER A 30 6.69 2.75 -1.12
N GLU A 31 7.71 3.31 -1.78
CA GLU A 31 9.11 3.16 -1.35
C GLU A 31 9.37 3.86 -0.01
N GLN A 32 8.89 5.10 0.16
CA GLN A 32 9.01 5.83 1.42
C GLN A 32 8.31 5.12 2.57
N LEU A 33 7.19 4.44 2.30
CA LEU A 33 6.48 3.67 3.32
C LEU A 33 7.38 2.59 3.93
N ALA A 34 8.24 1.94 3.14
CA ALA A 34 9.20 0.95 3.63
C ALA A 34 10.25 1.56 4.55
N THR A 35 10.67 2.80 4.28
CA THR A 35 11.65 3.53 5.09
C THR A 35 11.04 3.98 6.42
N PHE A 36 9.92 4.71 6.38
CA PHE A 36 9.36 5.35 7.58
C PHE A 36 8.75 4.37 8.58
N VAL A 37 8.32 3.18 8.16
CA VAL A 37 7.90 2.13 9.10
C VAL A 37 9.05 1.62 9.96
N ILE A 38 10.29 1.64 9.45
CA ILE A 38 11.49 1.28 10.23
C ILE A 38 11.85 2.39 11.21
N GLU A 39 11.65 3.65 10.82
CA GLU A 39 11.96 4.83 11.63
C GLU A 39 10.90 5.11 12.72
N GLU A 40 9.84 4.30 12.78
CA GLU A 40 8.71 4.45 13.71
C GLU A 40 8.00 5.82 13.64
N ASP A 41 8.10 6.52 12.51
CA ASP A 41 7.34 7.75 12.25
C ASP A 41 5.90 7.43 11.86
N GLU A 42 5.08 7.10 12.87
CA GLU A 42 3.69 6.70 12.71
C GLU A 42 2.84 7.73 11.94
N HIS A 43 3.11 9.03 12.11
CA HIS A 43 2.36 10.07 11.41
C HIS A 43 2.62 10.02 9.90
N THR A 44 3.89 9.98 9.50
CA THR A 44 4.27 9.89 8.09
C THR A 44 3.81 8.58 7.47
N VAL A 45 3.92 7.47 8.20
CA VAL A 45 3.41 6.16 7.75
C VAL A 45 1.91 6.22 7.47
N LEU A 46 1.10 6.75 8.40
CA LEU A 46 -0.35 6.87 8.19
C LEU A 46 -0.70 7.79 7.02
N LEU A 47 0.04 8.89 6.84
CA LEU A 47 -0.14 9.77 5.69
C LEU A 47 0.11 9.04 4.37
N LEU A 48 1.21 8.28 4.27
CA LEU A 48 1.55 7.50 3.08
C LEU A 48 0.54 6.38 2.83
N VAL A 49 0.12 5.66 3.87
CA VAL A 49 -0.95 4.65 3.78
C VAL A 49 -2.24 5.25 3.23
N LYS A 50 -2.69 6.39 3.75
CA LYS A 50 -3.89 7.10 3.26
C LYS A 50 -3.78 7.46 1.77
N LYS A 51 -2.61 7.92 1.32
CA LYS A 51 -2.38 8.23 -0.10
C LYS A 51 -2.44 6.99 -0.99
N LEU A 52 -1.86 5.87 -0.55
CA LEU A 52 -1.87 4.61 -1.30
C LEU A 52 -3.26 3.98 -1.34
N ILE A 53 -4.02 4.05 -0.25
CA ILE A 53 -5.44 3.64 -0.21
C ILE A 53 -6.26 4.47 -1.21
N ALA A 54 -6.11 5.80 -1.20
CA ALA A 54 -6.84 6.67 -2.11
C ALA A 54 -6.48 6.40 -3.59
N TRP A 55 -5.25 5.97 -3.88
CA TRP A 55 -4.89 5.51 -5.21
C TRP A 55 -5.59 4.19 -5.56
N TYR A 56 -5.58 3.21 -4.66
CA TYR A 56 -6.32 1.95 -4.88
C TYR A 56 -7.82 2.18 -5.02
N ASP A 57 -8.46 3.05 -4.24
CA ASP A 57 -9.89 3.37 -4.36
C ASP A 57 -10.27 3.77 -5.80
N LYS A 58 -9.36 4.48 -6.49
CA LYS A 58 -9.56 4.94 -7.88
C LYS A 58 -9.21 3.89 -8.93
N ASN A 59 -8.32 2.96 -8.62
CA ASN A 59 -7.71 2.07 -9.62
C ASN A 59 -8.06 0.59 -9.45
N ILE A 60 -8.53 0.16 -8.27
CA ILE A 60 -8.71 -1.26 -7.95
C ILE A 60 -9.69 -1.94 -8.91
N ASN A 61 -10.79 -1.26 -9.29
CA ASN A 61 -11.73 -1.81 -10.27
C ASN A 61 -11.11 -1.96 -11.66
N ASN A 62 -10.22 -1.06 -12.07
CA ASN A 62 -9.52 -1.19 -13.35
C ASN A 62 -8.53 -2.35 -13.29
N ILE A 63 -7.76 -2.45 -12.21
CA ILE A 63 -6.80 -3.53 -11.95
C ILE A 63 -7.49 -4.90 -12.00
N THR A 64 -8.61 -5.07 -11.28
CA THR A 64 -9.29 -6.36 -11.14
C THR A 64 -10.01 -6.79 -12.42
N ASN A 65 -10.45 -5.84 -13.25
CA ASN A 65 -11.13 -6.14 -14.51
C ASN A 65 -10.18 -6.21 -15.71
N ASP A 66 -8.93 -5.75 -15.60
CA ASP A 66 -7.96 -5.79 -16.70
C ASP A 66 -7.49 -7.23 -17.00
N ARG A 67 -7.72 -7.71 -18.21
CA ARG A 67 -7.34 -9.07 -18.66
C ARG A 67 -5.82 -9.30 -18.77
N PHE A 68 -5.01 -8.24 -18.77
CA PHE A 68 -3.55 -8.32 -18.90
C PHE A 68 -2.82 -8.27 -17.55
N VAL A 69 -3.54 -7.93 -16.48
CA VAL A 69 -3.02 -7.95 -15.11
C VAL A 69 -3.12 -9.37 -14.57
N ASN A 70 -1.98 -10.03 -14.36
CA ASN A 70 -1.93 -11.41 -13.87
C ASN A 70 -1.82 -11.52 -12.34
N ASN A 71 -1.56 -10.41 -11.64
CA ASN A 71 -1.30 -10.33 -10.20
C ASN A 71 -2.44 -9.64 -9.40
N LYS A 72 -3.68 -9.68 -9.91
CA LYS A 72 -4.86 -9.00 -9.32
C LYS A 72 -5.06 -9.28 -7.84
N GLN A 73 -4.97 -10.56 -7.46
CA GLN A 73 -5.10 -11.00 -6.07
C GLN A 73 -4.07 -10.34 -5.14
N TYR A 74 -2.86 -10.04 -5.63
CA TYR A 74 -1.84 -9.37 -4.83
C TYR A 74 -2.14 -7.87 -4.68
N HIS A 75 -2.77 -7.24 -5.68
CA HIS A 75 -3.27 -5.87 -5.54
C HIS A 75 -4.41 -5.78 -4.52
N GLU A 76 -5.36 -6.72 -4.58
CA GLU A 76 -6.45 -6.80 -3.60
C GLU A 76 -5.89 -7.03 -2.19
N TYR A 77 -4.98 -7.98 -2.02
CA TYR A 77 -4.32 -8.24 -0.75
C TYR A 77 -3.57 -7.00 -0.23
N SER A 78 -2.75 -6.35 -1.07
CA SER A 78 -2.02 -5.14 -0.70
C SER A 78 -2.96 -4.02 -0.25
N TYR A 79 -4.07 -3.82 -0.97
CA TYR A 79 -5.07 -2.82 -0.64
C TYR A 79 -5.77 -3.11 0.70
N GLN A 80 -6.15 -4.37 0.95
CA GLN A 80 -6.74 -4.77 2.23
C GLN A 80 -5.75 -4.63 3.38
N THR A 81 -4.48 -4.98 3.18
CA THR A 81 -3.41 -4.81 4.19
C THR A 81 -3.25 -3.34 4.58
N LEU A 82 -3.23 -2.43 3.59
CA LEU A 82 -3.19 -0.99 3.85
C LEU A 82 -4.41 -0.50 4.64
N LYS A 83 -5.62 -0.91 4.25
CA LYS A 83 -6.86 -0.56 4.98
C LYS A 83 -6.88 -1.09 6.41
N ASN A 84 -6.45 -2.33 6.61
CA ASN A 84 -6.37 -2.94 7.93
C ASN A 84 -5.38 -2.19 8.82
N TYR A 85 -4.23 -1.80 8.28
CA TYR A 85 -3.27 -0.95 8.99
C TYR A 85 -3.91 0.39 9.36
N GLN A 86 -4.52 1.10 8.41
CA GLN A 86 -5.19 2.37 8.69
C GLN A 86 -6.25 2.25 9.80
N ASN A 87 -7.18 1.29 9.68
CA ASN A 87 -8.29 1.14 10.61
C ASN A 87 -7.83 0.93 12.06
N LEU A 88 -6.76 0.15 12.26
CA LEU A 88 -6.23 -0.13 13.60
C LEU A 88 -5.57 1.09 14.25
N HIS A 89 -5.11 2.04 13.45
CA HIS A 89 -4.35 3.21 13.90
C HIS A 89 -5.17 4.52 13.86
N ASP A 90 -6.27 4.58 13.10
CA ASP A 90 -7.25 5.68 13.16
C ASP A 90 -8.19 5.57 14.40
N THR A 91 -8.16 4.45 15.15
CA THR A 91 -9.01 4.22 16.34
C THR A 91 -8.32 4.57 17.68
N LYS A 92 -7.15 5.23 17.65
CA LYS A 92 -6.39 5.68 18.83
C LYS A 92 -6.31 7.21 18.86
#